data_AF-A0AAE1C147-F1
#
_entry.id   AF-A0AAE1C147-F1
#
_cell.length_a   1.000
_cell.length_b   1.000
_cell.length_c   1.000
_cell.angle_alpha   90.00
_cell.angle_beta   90.00
_cell.angle_gamma   90.00
#
_symmetry.space_group_name_H-M   'P 1'
#
loop_
_entity.id
_entity.type
_entity.pdbx_description
1 polymer ?
#
loop_
_entity_poly.entity_id
_entity_poly.type
_entity_poly.pdbx_seq_one_letter_code
_entity_poly.pdbx_strand_id
1 'polypeptide(L)'
;MTTETETKGVEQTEEKKEEVVKEEVKKEEADANNAEEKADDKAEKADKEKKEEEKKEVKAKKEAPAPKPAVHKQDFEKDVVYLYQFTRTPVLPSLSPYCLKVETWLRLSDLKYENVDHKMKYKSKKGQLPFVEVNGEEIADSAIIIKELGSRYNCEMDSALSAEQRNVAHATVSMIENHFAWVVKWWRCRCPGEWVRAAKLNLQQALNTRIPNAVLNFAFKLRYRQVSARFHHTGSHHPLNLKATVMSDAFSSHEKLKGSCEFVWSRWVVKSWRTKNPAGMLGAYKMDLQQITEKKWPKPVLEFIFKLKFRRAAKKVRAHGIGVHKPEEIEEFGHNDLTVLSDLLGDKQFFFGDNPSTLDVVAFANLAQVAFMDKEVSYSLRDWMTENCSNLVEFCNRIKERAFPDWDEMCNTLDLNSHIPKPPPEEKVEEPTAEKKEEKTKEEEKKEEKDKDDTEKEKAQKDEKEGEKDDNKKAEEKEKEEEKK
;
A
#
# COMPACT_ATOMS: atom_id res chain seq x y z
N MET A 1 83.16 -7.39 14.70
CA MET A 1 83.94 -6.44 15.51
C MET A 1 83.07 -6.01 16.67
N THR A 2 83.63 -6.16 17.86
CA THR A 2 83.07 -6.04 19.21
C THR A 2 82.74 -4.61 19.62
N THR A 3 81.71 -4.43 20.46
CA THR A 3 81.61 -3.46 21.57
C THR A 3 80.50 -3.99 22.51
N GLU A 4 80.84 -4.64 23.63
CA GLU A 4 81.01 -4.10 25.01
C GLU A 4 79.71 -3.47 25.57
N THR A 5 78.92 -4.20 26.38
CA THR A 5 78.96 -4.39 27.87
C THR A 5 78.78 -3.14 28.72
N GLU A 6 77.72 -3.15 29.54
CA GLU A 6 77.63 -2.75 30.98
C GLU A 6 76.12 -2.76 31.35
N THR A 7 75.58 -3.19 32.50
CA THR A 7 76.04 -3.85 33.74
C THR A 7 74.80 -4.24 34.57
N LYS A 8 74.88 -5.39 35.28
CA LYS A 8 74.36 -5.79 36.61
C LYS A 8 73.04 -5.18 37.15
N GLY A 9 72.14 -5.93 37.78
CA GLY A 9 72.34 -7.20 38.49
C GLY A 9 71.02 -7.87 38.87
N VAL A 10 71.10 -9.21 38.86
CA VAL A 10 70.09 -10.19 39.25
C VAL A 10 70.38 -10.55 40.70
N GLU A 11 69.57 -10.05 41.63
CA GLU A 11 69.52 -10.53 43.03
C GLU A 11 68.24 -10.02 43.72
N GLN A 12 67.07 -10.21 43.09
CA GLN A 12 65.75 -9.92 43.70
C GLN A 12 64.68 -10.84 43.12
N THR A 13 64.90 -12.16 43.17
CA THR A 13 63.88 -13.15 42.81
C THR A 13 64.14 -14.38 43.64
N GLU A 14 63.78 -14.35 44.92
CA GLU A 14 63.34 -15.54 45.69
C GLU A 14 62.76 -15.21 47.08
N GLU A 15 63.03 -14.04 47.67
CA GLU A 15 62.47 -13.67 48.99
C GLU A 15 61.08 -12.98 48.95
N LYS A 16 60.53 -12.68 47.77
CA LYS A 16 59.22 -11.99 47.63
C LYS A 16 58.01 -12.91 47.50
N LYS A 17 58.19 -14.23 47.68
CA LYS A 17 57.11 -15.24 47.60
C LYS A 17 56.67 -15.84 48.93
N GLU A 18 57.34 -15.54 50.04
CA GLU A 18 56.91 -16.00 51.38
C GLU A 18 56.28 -14.89 52.24
N GLU A 19 56.36 -13.62 51.83
CA GLU A 19 55.74 -12.49 52.54
C GLU A 19 54.28 -12.23 52.11
N VAL A 20 53.86 -12.72 50.93
CA VAL A 20 52.49 -12.56 50.42
C VAL A 20 51.49 -13.54 51.08
N VAL A 21 51.97 -14.66 51.65
CA VAL A 21 51.10 -15.70 52.24
C VAL A 21 50.84 -15.47 53.75
N LYS A 22 51.55 -14.53 54.39
CA LYS A 22 51.36 -14.21 55.83
C LYS A 22 50.54 -12.93 56.09
N GLU A 23 50.23 -12.15 55.05
CA GLU A 23 49.31 -11.00 55.14
C GLU A 23 47.85 -11.35 54.76
N GLU A 24 47.61 -12.45 54.06
CA GLU A 24 46.25 -12.93 53.74
C GLU A 24 45.55 -13.63 54.93
N VAL A 25 46.29 -14.13 55.92
CA VAL A 25 45.69 -14.80 57.11
C VAL A 25 45.33 -13.80 58.23
N LYS A 26 45.73 -12.53 58.12
CA LYS A 26 45.40 -11.48 59.11
C LYS A 26 44.29 -10.52 58.66
N LYS A 27 43.71 -10.78 57.49
CA LYS A 27 42.58 -10.03 56.92
C LYS A 27 41.25 -10.78 56.98
N GLU A 28 41.26 -12.08 57.30
CA GLU A 28 40.05 -12.91 57.43
C GLU A 28 39.48 -13.01 58.86
N GLU A 29 40.14 -12.48 59.89
CA GLU A 29 39.61 -12.45 61.28
C GLU A 29 39.08 -11.08 61.74
N ALA A 30 39.08 -10.06 60.87
CA ALA A 30 38.57 -8.71 61.19
C ALA A 30 37.25 -8.34 60.50
N ASP A 31 36.76 -9.16 59.56
CA ASP A 31 35.45 -8.97 58.89
C ASP A 31 34.35 -9.92 59.43
N ALA A 32 34.65 -10.73 60.45
CA ALA A 32 33.70 -11.64 61.11
C ALA A 32 32.95 -11.03 62.31
N ASN A 33 33.19 -9.75 62.67
CA ASN A 33 32.58 -9.10 63.84
C ASN A 33 31.73 -7.85 63.51
N ASN A 34 31.25 -7.72 62.27
CA ASN A 34 30.26 -6.71 61.89
C ASN A 34 29.01 -7.34 61.23
N ALA A 35 28.74 -8.58 61.62
CA ALA A 35 27.65 -9.42 61.16
C ALA A 35 26.65 -9.71 62.29
N GLU A 36 26.27 -8.70 63.08
CA GLU A 36 25.25 -8.87 64.12
C GLU A 36 24.59 -7.54 64.55
N GLU A 37 24.23 -6.66 63.59
CA GLU A 37 23.32 -5.53 63.92
C GLU A 37 22.57 -4.89 62.73
N LYS A 38 22.25 -5.66 61.67
CA LYS A 38 21.36 -5.21 60.56
C LYS A 38 20.42 -6.31 60.04
N ALA A 39 19.87 -7.10 60.96
CA ALA A 39 18.88 -8.11 60.67
C ALA A 39 17.59 -7.82 61.46
N ASP A 40 16.86 -6.76 61.10
CA ASP A 40 15.45 -6.63 61.50
C ASP A 40 14.59 -5.69 60.62
N ASP A 41 15.17 -4.91 59.69
CA ASP A 41 14.39 -3.96 58.87
C ASP A 41 14.07 -4.42 57.43
N LYS A 42 14.25 -5.71 57.12
CA LYS A 42 14.09 -6.26 55.75
C LYS A 42 12.94 -7.27 55.57
N ALA A 43 12.19 -7.57 56.62
CA ALA A 43 11.07 -8.52 56.56
C ALA A 43 9.71 -7.86 56.18
N GLU A 44 9.54 -6.55 56.39
CA GLU A 44 8.24 -5.89 56.18
C GLU A 44 8.01 -5.31 54.78
N LYS A 45 9.04 -5.32 53.92
CA LYS A 45 8.97 -4.76 52.55
C LYS A 45 8.73 -5.80 51.45
N ALA A 46 8.93 -7.09 51.74
CA ALA A 46 8.79 -8.18 50.76
C ALA A 46 7.34 -8.68 50.58
N ASP A 47 6.45 -8.43 51.55
CA ASP A 47 5.07 -8.96 51.52
C ASP A 47 4.07 -8.02 50.80
N LYS A 48 4.50 -6.79 50.48
CA LYS A 48 3.71 -5.81 49.72
C LYS A 48 3.90 -5.92 48.21
N GLU A 49 5.06 -6.39 47.74
CA GLU A 49 5.35 -6.59 46.31
C GLU A 49 4.70 -7.87 45.75
N LYS A 50 4.63 -8.96 46.53
CA LYS A 50 3.96 -10.20 46.09
C LYS A 50 2.44 -10.07 45.89
N LYS A 51 1.78 -9.18 46.64
CA LYS A 51 0.31 -8.99 46.55
C LYS A 51 -0.13 -8.09 45.38
N GLU A 52 0.77 -7.33 44.78
CA GLU A 52 0.50 -6.53 43.57
C GLU A 52 0.76 -7.31 42.27
N GLU A 53 1.63 -8.31 42.28
CA GLU A 53 1.85 -9.20 41.12
C GLU A 53 0.68 -10.18 40.91
N GLU A 54 0.16 -10.82 41.97
CA GLU A 54 -0.98 -11.75 41.83
C GLU A 54 -2.30 -11.06 41.41
N LYS A 55 -2.48 -9.77 41.74
CA LYS A 55 -3.66 -9.00 41.28
C LYS A 55 -3.55 -8.50 39.84
N LYS A 56 -2.35 -8.45 39.25
CA LYS A 56 -2.16 -8.11 37.83
C LYS A 56 -2.34 -9.32 36.92
N GLU A 57 -2.02 -10.53 37.36
CA GLU A 57 -2.19 -11.74 36.55
C GLU A 57 -3.66 -12.19 36.37
N VAL A 58 -4.53 -11.97 37.37
CA VAL A 58 -5.93 -12.45 37.28
C VAL A 58 -6.84 -11.52 36.44
N LYS A 59 -6.42 -10.29 36.12
CA LYS A 59 -7.22 -9.35 35.28
C LYS A 59 -6.89 -9.40 33.78
N ALA A 60 -5.96 -10.26 33.35
CA ALA A 60 -5.51 -10.37 31.96
C ALA A 60 -6.17 -11.50 31.15
N LYS A 61 -7.17 -12.23 31.69
CA LYS A 61 -8.02 -13.15 30.92
C LYS A 61 -9.36 -12.50 30.58
N LYS A 62 -9.32 -11.52 29.69
CA LYS A 62 -10.45 -11.20 28.81
C LYS A 62 -9.90 -11.38 27.40
N GLU A 63 -10.34 -12.44 26.73
CA GLU A 63 -9.88 -12.84 25.40
C GLU A 63 -9.76 -11.61 24.50
N ALA A 64 -8.52 -11.30 24.12
CA ALA A 64 -8.26 -10.30 23.12
C ALA A 64 -8.90 -10.79 21.81
N PRO A 65 -9.59 -9.93 21.05
CA PRO A 65 -10.04 -10.30 19.71
C PRO A 65 -8.82 -10.74 18.90
N ALA A 66 -8.98 -11.84 18.15
CA ALA A 66 -7.92 -12.47 17.35
C ALA A 66 -7.02 -11.41 16.67
N PRO A 67 -5.69 -11.59 16.67
CA PRO A 67 -4.78 -10.59 16.13
C PRO A 67 -5.20 -10.27 14.71
N LYS A 68 -5.35 -8.98 14.41
CA LYS A 68 -5.65 -8.51 13.06
C LYS A 68 -4.65 -9.16 12.11
N PRO A 69 -5.10 -9.68 10.96
CA PRO A 69 -4.22 -10.40 10.05
C PRO A 69 -2.99 -9.54 9.72
N ALA A 70 -1.82 -10.16 9.82
CA ALA A 70 -0.52 -9.49 9.68
C ALA A 70 -0.21 -9.04 8.24
N VAL A 71 -1.10 -9.39 7.31
CA VAL A 71 -1.02 -9.23 5.85
C VAL A 71 -2.27 -8.50 5.33
N HIS A 72 -2.18 -7.88 4.17
CA HIS A 72 -3.24 -7.15 3.51
C HIS A 72 -4.13 -8.06 2.65
N LYS A 73 -3.54 -9.01 1.92
CA LYS A 73 -4.28 -10.03 1.16
C LYS A 73 -4.78 -11.12 2.12
N GLN A 74 -6.10 -11.23 2.28
CA GLN A 74 -6.71 -12.23 3.19
C GLN A 74 -7.06 -13.53 2.44
N ASP A 75 -7.47 -13.38 1.19
CA ASP A 75 -7.81 -14.41 0.22
C ASP A 75 -6.56 -14.86 -0.54
N PHE A 76 -5.47 -15.16 0.17
CA PHE A 76 -4.22 -15.55 -0.47
C PHE A 76 -4.22 -17.04 -0.83
N GLU A 77 -3.68 -17.35 -2.01
CA GLU A 77 -3.37 -18.71 -2.43
C GLU A 77 -2.04 -19.15 -1.82
N LYS A 78 -1.98 -20.42 -1.41
CA LYS A 78 -0.75 -20.99 -0.85
C LYS A 78 0.35 -21.01 -1.91
N ASP A 79 1.55 -20.61 -1.52
CA ASP A 79 2.77 -20.57 -2.35
C ASP A 79 2.69 -19.61 -3.55
N VAL A 80 1.73 -18.67 -3.53
CA VAL A 80 1.68 -17.52 -4.45
C VAL A 80 2.25 -16.29 -3.74
N VAL A 81 3.17 -15.61 -4.41
CA VAL A 81 3.80 -14.38 -3.89
C VAL A 81 2.97 -13.16 -4.29
N TYR A 82 2.44 -12.41 -3.32
CA TYR A 82 1.72 -11.16 -3.58
C TYR A 82 2.69 -9.99 -3.49
N LEU A 83 3.07 -9.42 -4.64
CA LEU A 83 4.02 -8.32 -4.74
C LEU A 83 3.30 -6.96 -4.64
N TYR A 84 3.77 -6.14 -3.69
CA TYR A 84 3.34 -4.75 -3.52
C TYR A 84 4.43 -3.82 -4.02
N GLN A 85 4.14 -3.08 -5.08
CA GLN A 85 5.09 -2.17 -5.71
C GLN A 85 4.43 -0.93 -6.33
N PHE A 86 5.25 -0.05 -6.90
CA PHE A 86 4.76 1.14 -7.61
C PHE A 86 3.95 0.76 -8.85
N THR A 87 3.05 1.66 -9.26
CA THR A 87 2.28 1.53 -10.49
C THR A 87 3.17 1.49 -11.73
N ARG A 88 2.71 0.78 -12.77
CA ARG A 88 3.36 0.71 -14.08
C ARG A 88 3.59 2.08 -14.71
N THR A 89 4.51 2.10 -15.67
CA THR A 89 4.74 3.25 -16.54
C THR A 89 4.81 2.83 -18.01
N PRO A 90 4.61 3.78 -18.95
CA PRO A 90 4.67 3.48 -20.38
C PRO A 90 6.05 3.15 -20.94
N VAL A 91 7.11 3.19 -20.12
CA VAL A 91 8.49 3.00 -20.57
C VAL A 91 9.21 1.88 -19.81
N LEU A 92 8.88 1.67 -18.54
CA LEU A 92 9.40 0.56 -17.74
C LEU A 92 8.39 0.02 -16.71
N PRO A 93 8.52 -1.25 -16.27
CA PRO A 93 7.60 -1.87 -15.32
C PRO A 93 7.52 -1.15 -13.98
N SER A 94 8.64 -0.60 -13.49
CA SER A 94 8.69 0.13 -12.21
C SER A 94 9.80 1.19 -12.16
N LEU A 95 9.46 2.39 -11.67
CA LEU A 95 10.37 3.53 -11.49
C LEU A 95 11.21 3.49 -10.19
N SER A 96 11.09 2.39 -9.47
CA SER A 96 11.94 2.06 -8.33
C SER A 96 12.84 0.90 -8.75
N PRO A 97 14.16 1.08 -8.76
CA PRO A 97 15.06 -0.03 -9.10
C PRO A 97 14.88 -1.20 -8.13
N TYR A 98 14.55 -0.94 -6.86
CA TYR A 98 14.30 -2.01 -5.89
C TYR A 98 13.03 -2.83 -6.20
N CYS A 99 11.99 -2.19 -6.74
CA CYS A 99 10.77 -2.91 -7.14
C CYS A 99 11.02 -3.73 -8.41
N LEU A 100 11.69 -3.13 -9.40
CA LEU A 100 12.08 -3.82 -10.62
C LEU A 100 13.00 -5.02 -10.30
N LYS A 101 13.96 -4.85 -9.39
CA LYS A 101 14.84 -5.92 -8.89
C LYS A 101 14.06 -7.15 -8.41
N VAL A 102 13.07 -6.96 -7.54
CA VAL A 102 12.26 -8.07 -7.01
C VAL A 102 11.45 -8.73 -8.11
N GLU A 103 10.80 -7.95 -8.98
CA GLU A 103 9.99 -8.51 -10.05
C GLU A 103 10.83 -9.25 -11.11
N THR A 104 11.98 -8.71 -11.49
CA THR A 104 12.94 -9.38 -12.37
C THR A 104 13.42 -10.69 -11.76
N TRP A 105 13.74 -10.70 -10.46
CA TRP A 105 14.10 -11.93 -9.76
C TRP A 105 12.97 -12.97 -9.77
N LEU A 106 11.75 -12.56 -9.42
CA LEU A 106 10.58 -13.46 -9.42
C LEU A 106 10.33 -14.09 -10.80
N ARG A 107 10.47 -13.29 -11.86
CA ARG A 107 10.31 -13.76 -13.25
C ARG A 107 11.43 -14.69 -13.70
N LEU A 108 12.68 -14.43 -13.30
CA LEU A 108 13.81 -15.31 -13.64
C LEU A 108 13.84 -16.60 -12.81
N SER A 109 13.30 -16.58 -11.59
CA SER A 109 13.19 -17.74 -10.71
C SER A 109 11.93 -18.59 -10.95
N ASP A 110 11.12 -18.22 -11.96
CA ASP A 110 9.90 -18.93 -12.36
C ASP A 110 8.89 -19.14 -11.20
N LEU A 111 8.86 -18.20 -10.25
CA LEU A 111 7.95 -18.23 -9.11
C LEU A 111 6.59 -17.63 -9.49
N LYS A 112 5.51 -18.27 -9.03
CA LYS A 112 4.16 -17.72 -9.18
C LYS A 112 4.00 -16.49 -8.30
N TYR A 113 3.67 -15.36 -8.92
CA TYR A 113 3.43 -14.12 -8.19
C TYR A 113 2.31 -13.29 -8.83
N GLU A 114 1.64 -12.49 -8.00
CA GLU A 114 0.61 -11.53 -8.38
C GLU A 114 1.01 -10.14 -7.88
N ASN A 115 1.04 -9.15 -8.76
CA ASN A 115 1.12 -7.75 -8.38
C ASN A 115 -0.24 -7.25 -7.87
N VAL A 116 -0.26 -6.75 -6.63
CA VAL A 116 -1.47 -6.24 -6.00
C VAL A 116 -1.64 -4.75 -6.31
N ASP A 117 -2.73 -4.36 -6.99
CA ASP A 117 -3.09 -2.94 -7.13
C ASP A 117 -3.58 -2.35 -5.80
N HIS A 118 -2.62 -1.86 -5.02
CA HIS A 118 -2.90 -1.19 -3.76
C HIS A 118 -3.12 0.32 -3.91
N LYS A 119 -3.16 0.86 -5.14
CA LYS A 119 -3.36 2.30 -5.42
C LYS A 119 -2.45 3.21 -4.57
N MET A 120 -1.19 2.83 -4.38
CA MET A 120 -0.23 3.55 -3.52
C MET A 120 -0.65 3.72 -2.04
N LYS A 121 -1.64 2.94 -1.55
CA LYS A 121 -2.18 3.00 -0.17
C LYS A 121 -1.26 2.31 0.84
N TYR A 122 -0.80 1.12 0.51
CA TYR A 122 0.02 0.29 1.40
C TYR A 122 1.52 0.50 1.20
N LYS A 123 2.24 0.22 2.29
CA LYS A 123 3.69 0.15 2.42
C LYS A 123 3.95 -0.91 3.47
N SER A 124 5.15 -1.48 3.48
CA SER A 124 5.53 -2.43 4.52
C SER A 124 5.42 -1.82 5.92
N LYS A 125 5.53 -2.66 6.95
CA LYS A 125 5.69 -2.24 8.35
C LYS A 125 6.85 -1.25 8.55
N LYS A 126 7.89 -1.35 7.70
CA LYS A 126 9.05 -0.44 7.68
C LYS A 126 8.82 0.83 6.83
N GLY A 127 7.65 0.99 6.22
CA GLY A 127 7.30 2.13 5.37
C GLY A 127 7.98 2.13 4.00
N GLN A 128 8.39 0.96 3.51
CA GLN A 128 9.13 0.77 2.26
C GLN A 128 8.31 0.02 1.21
N LEU A 129 8.71 0.19 -0.05
CA LEU A 129 8.32 -0.62 -1.20
C LEU A 129 9.63 -1.00 -1.92
N PRO A 130 9.74 -2.21 -2.50
CA PRO A 130 8.72 -3.25 -2.54
C PRO A 130 8.57 -3.99 -1.19
N PHE A 131 7.46 -4.68 -1.03
CA PHE A 131 7.30 -5.77 -0.07
C PHE A 131 6.44 -6.87 -0.68
N VAL A 132 6.52 -8.07 -0.14
CA VAL A 132 5.71 -9.21 -0.56
C VAL A 132 4.92 -9.77 0.60
N GLU A 133 3.79 -10.37 0.28
CA GLU A 133 3.05 -11.23 1.20
C GLU A 133 3.00 -12.64 0.63
N VAL A 134 3.37 -13.63 1.43
CA VAL A 134 3.36 -15.04 1.00
C VAL A 134 3.02 -15.91 2.20
N ASN A 135 2.09 -16.85 2.04
CA ASN A 135 1.66 -17.76 3.11
C ASN A 135 1.27 -17.06 4.42
N GLY A 136 0.66 -15.86 4.34
CA GLY A 136 0.24 -15.08 5.50
C GLY A 136 1.35 -14.29 6.20
N GLU A 137 2.54 -14.22 5.63
CA GLU A 137 3.70 -13.48 6.15
C GLU A 137 4.08 -12.30 5.24
N GLU A 138 4.39 -11.15 5.84
CA GLU A 138 4.91 -9.97 5.14
C GLU A 138 6.44 -9.96 5.19
N ILE A 139 7.09 -9.92 4.03
CA ILE A 139 8.54 -9.79 3.88
C ILE A 139 8.83 -8.46 3.17
N ALA A 140 9.69 -7.64 3.76
CA ALA A 140 10.02 -6.31 3.26
C ALA A 140 11.53 -6.13 3.10
N ASP A 141 11.92 -5.20 2.22
CA ASP A 141 13.29 -4.99 1.69
C ASP A 141 13.64 -5.93 0.54
N SER A 142 14.10 -5.38 -0.59
CA SER A 142 14.31 -6.17 -1.81
C SER A 142 15.40 -7.23 -1.67
N ALA A 143 16.45 -6.99 -0.88
CA ALA A 143 17.50 -7.99 -0.65
C ALA A 143 17.02 -9.11 0.28
N ILE A 144 16.25 -8.76 1.31
CA ILE A 144 15.67 -9.74 2.24
C ILE A 144 14.63 -10.61 1.52
N ILE A 145 13.76 -10.00 0.70
CA ILE A 145 12.76 -10.71 -0.10
C ILE A 145 13.43 -11.78 -0.98
N ILE A 146 14.43 -11.39 -1.76
CA ILE A 146 15.15 -12.30 -2.66
C ILE A 146 15.79 -13.45 -1.87
N LYS A 147 16.47 -13.13 -0.77
CA LYS A 147 17.13 -14.14 0.07
C LYS A 147 16.14 -15.12 0.69
N GLU A 148 15.07 -14.63 1.32
CA GLU A 148 14.11 -15.48 2.02
C GLU A 148 13.29 -16.34 1.06
N LEU A 149 12.85 -15.78 -0.07
CA LEU A 149 12.14 -16.54 -1.09
C LEU A 149 13.07 -17.55 -1.79
N GLY A 150 14.31 -17.15 -2.07
CA GLY A 150 15.34 -18.02 -2.64
C GLY A 150 15.54 -19.27 -1.79
N SER A 151 15.67 -19.08 -0.48
CA SER A 151 15.89 -20.16 0.47
C SER A 151 14.63 -20.99 0.72
N ARG A 152 13.44 -20.36 0.72
CA ARG A 152 12.15 -21.04 0.95
C ARG A 152 11.74 -21.92 -0.23
N TYR A 153 12.04 -21.52 -1.46
CA TYR A 153 11.63 -22.22 -2.69
C TYR A 153 12.79 -22.85 -3.48
N ASN A 154 14.01 -22.87 -2.92
CA ASN A 154 15.20 -23.45 -3.52
C ASN A 154 15.52 -22.89 -4.92
N CYS A 155 15.42 -21.57 -5.07
CA CYS A 155 15.68 -20.83 -6.32
C CYS A 155 16.83 -19.81 -6.16
N GLU A 156 17.87 -20.20 -5.43
CA GLU A 156 19.08 -19.41 -5.17
C GLU A 156 19.94 -19.26 -6.44
N MET A 157 19.97 -18.05 -7.02
CA MET A 157 20.72 -17.74 -8.26
C MET A 157 22.24 -17.76 -8.08
N ASP A 158 22.72 -17.58 -6.85
CA ASP A 158 24.15 -17.43 -6.55
C ASP A 158 24.81 -18.75 -6.11
N SER A 159 24.10 -19.89 -6.18
CA SER A 159 24.55 -21.19 -5.68
C SER A 159 25.83 -21.69 -6.35
N ALA A 160 26.06 -21.32 -7.62
CA ALA A 160 27.22 -21.73 -8.40
C ALA A 160 28.42 -20.78 -8.26
N LEU A 161 28.28 -19.66 -7.53
CA LEU A 161 29.33 -18.66 -7.43
C LEU A 161 30.45 -19.08 -6.48
N SER A 162 31.70 -18.84 -6.91
CA SER A 162 32.87 -19.01 -6.05
C SER A 162 32.87 -17.99 -4.89
N ALA A 163 33.70 -18.23 -3.86
CA ALA A 163 33.86 -17.27 -2.77
C ALA A 163 34.35 -15.89 -3.27
N GLU A 164 35.27 -15.87 -4.22
CA GLU A 164 35.78 -14.66 -4.85
C GLU A 164 34.69 -13.93 -5.63
N GLN A 165 33.91 -14.66 -6.43
CA GLN A 165 32.79 -14.09 -7.18
C GLN A 165 31.74 -13.49 -6.25
N ARG A 166 31.42 -14.14 -5.12
CA ARG A 166 30.50 -13.59 -4.12
C ARG A 166 31.02 -12.31 -3.48
N ASN A 167 32.33 -12.21 -3.23
CA ASN A 167 32.95 -10.99 -2.70
C ASN A 167 32.87 -9.83 -3.71
N VAL A 168 33.20 -10.11 -4.98
CA VAL A 168 33.06 -9.15 -6.07
C VAL A 168 31.60 -8.73 -6.23
N ALA A 169 30.67 -9.69 -6.22
CA ALA A 169 29.23 -9.44 -6.32
C ALA A 169 28.76 -8.48 -5.21
N HIS A 170 29.14 -8.75 -3.97
CA HIS A 170 28.77 -7.92 -2.83
C HIS A 170 29.32 -6.48 -2.96
N ALA A 171 30.58 -6.32 -3.36
CA ALA A 171 31.19 -5.02 -3.58
C ALA A 171 30.48 -4.24 -4.71
N THR A 172 30.22 -4.91 -5.84
CA THR A 172 29.55 -4.29 -7.00
C THR A 172 28.10 -3.94 -6.69
N VAL A 173 27.33 -4.82 -6.02
CA VAL A 173 25.97 -4.52 -5.56
C VAL A 173 25.97 -3.31 -4.62
N SER A 174 26.94 -3.24 -3.70
CA SER A 174 27.08 -2.12 -2.78
C SER A 174 27.36 -0.81 -3.50
N MET A 175 28.22 -0.82 -4.53
CA MET A 175 28.48 0.34 -5.39
C MET A 175 27.21 0.75 -6.16
N ILE A 176 26.53 -0.20 -6.80
CA ILE A 176 25.32 0.08 -7.58
C ILE A 176 24.23 0.73 -6.69
N GLU A 177 23.93 0.13 -5.53
CA GLU A 177 22.81 0.56 -4.69
C GLU A 177 23.13 1.78 -3.81
N ASN A 178 24.40 2.00 -3.43
CA ASN A 178 24.80 3.10 -2.55
C ASN A 178 25.53 4.25 -3.26
N HIS A 179 25.93 4.09 -4.52
CA HIS A 179 26.59 5.14 -5.30
C HIS A 179 25.77 5.46 -6.55
N PHE A 180 25.76 4.57 -7.55
CA PHE A 180 25.11 4.79 -8.84
C PHE A 180 23.61 5.13 -8.72
N ALA A 181 22.87 4.36 -7.92
CA ALA A 181 21.44 4.61 -7.68
C ALA A 181 21.18 6.01 -7.10
N TRP A 182 22.11 6.53 -6.30
CA TRP A 182 22.01 7.86 -5.70
C TRP A 182 22.39 8.98 -6.67
N VAL A 183 23.31 8.74 -7.61
CA VAL A 183 23.59 9.63 -8.76
C VAL A 183 22.31 9.79 -9.61
N VAL A 184 21.68 8.68 -10.00
CA VAL A 184 20.41 8.70 -10.73
C VAL A 184 19.32 9.38 -9.88
N LYS A 185 19.27 9.11 -8.58
CA LYS A 185 18.31 9.75 -7.67
C LYS A 185 18.52 11.25 -7.58
N TRP A 186 19.76 11.71 -7.56
CA TRP A 186 20.11 13.12 -7.57
C TRP A 186 19.56 13.82 -8.82
N TRP A 187 19.79 13.24 -10.01
CA TRP A 187 19.25 13.79 -11.26
C TRP A 187 17.73 13.88 -11.22
N ARG A 188 17.03 12.83 -10.77
CA ARG A 188 15.56 12.83 -10.57
C ARG A 188 15.09 13.97 -9.68
N CYS A 189 15.88 14.34 -8.67
CA CYS A 189 15.56 15.42 -7.74
C CYS A 189 15.92 16.81 -8.25
N ARG A 190 16.99 16.91 -9.05
CA ARG A 190 17.48 18.14 -9.66
C ARG A 190 16.60 18.57 -10.83
N CYS A 191 16.17 17.62 -11.65
CA CYS A 191 15.41 17.80 -12.88
C CYS A 191 14.09 17.01 -12.86
N PRO A 192 13.15 17.29 -11.92
CA PRO A 192 11.93 16.49 -11.77
C PRO A 192 10.99 16.56 -12.97
N GLY A 193 11.01 17.67 -13.73
CA GLY A 193 10.18 17.82 -14.93
C GLY A 193 10.68 16.98 -16.12
N GLU A 194 12.00 16.92 -16.31
CA GLU A 194 12.62 16.02 -17.29
C GLU A 194 12.39 14.57 -16.90
N TRP A 195 12.56 14.22 -15.62
CA TRP A 195 12.28 12.87 -15.16
C TRP A 195 10.83 12.43 -15.40
N VAL A 196 9.84 13.30 -15.18
CA VAL A 196 8.42 13.00 -15.47
C VAL A 196 8.19 12.72 -16.96
N ARG A 197 8.81 13.53 -17.83
CA ARG A 197 8.75 13.34 -19.29
C ARG A 197 9.44 12.03 -19.69
N ALA A 198 10.64 11.79 -19.17
CA ALA A 198 11.45 10.61 -19.40
C ALA A 198 10.71 9.31 -19.01
N ALA A 199 9.93 9.38 -17.93
CA ALA A 199 9.13 8.27 -17.44
C ALA A 199 7.70 8.21 -18.01
N LYS A 200 7.32 9.12 -18.92
CA LYS A 200 5.95 9.30 -19.45
C LYS A 200 4.87 9.26 -18.36
N LEU A 201 5.17 9.86 -17.20
CA LEU A 201 4.34 9.69 -16.01
C LEU A 201 3.03 10.47 -16.09
N ASN A 202 1.91 9.76 -15.88
CA ASN A 202 0.66 10.42 -15.54
C ASN A 202 0.67 10.83 -14.06
N LEU A 203 0.96 12.11 -13.79
CA LEU A 203 1.05 12.65 -12.42
C LEU A 203 -0.19 12.38 -11.56
N GLN A 204 -1.37 12.29 -12.18
CA GLN A 204 -2.60 12.04 -11.47
C GLN A 204 -2.67 10.60 -10.95
N GLN A 205 -2.31 9.63 -11.80
CA GLN A 205 -2.22 8.21 -11.43
C GLN A 205 -1.11 8.01 -10.40
N ALA A 206 0.07 8.60 -10.65
CA ALA A 206 1.24 8.46 -9.80
C ALA A 206 1.07 9.04 -8.38
N LEU A 207 0.27 10.09 -8.22
CA LEU A 207 0.06 10.74 -6.92
C LEU A 207 -1.19 10.25 -6.17
N ASN A 208 -2.06 9.46 -6.81
CA ASN A 208 -3.36 9.00 -6.30
C ASN A 208 -4.06 10.06 -5.41
N THR A 209 -4.09 11.32 -5.88
CA THR A 209 -4.54 12.45 -5.07
C THR A 209 -6.06 12.47 -4.98
N ARG A 210 -6.63 11.83 -3.96
CA ARG A 210 -8.00 12.14 -3.50
C ARG A 210 -7.96 13.40 -2.64
N ILE A 211 -8.91 14.32 -2.84
CA ILE A 211 -8.94 15.58 -2.08
C ILE A 211 -9.41 15.28 -0.65
N PRO A 212 -8.67 15.65 0.41
CA PRO A 212 -9.15 15.49 1.77
C PRO A 212 -10.50 16.19 1.96
N ASN A 213 -11.45 15.53 2.62
CA ASN A 213 -12.82 16.06 2.79
C ASN A 213 -12.84 17.45 3.42
N ALA A 214 -11.87 17.80 4.27
CA ALA A 214 -11.74 19.14 4.83
C ALA A 214 -11.55 20.24 3.76
N VAL A 215 -10.75 19.97 2.73
CA VAL A 215 -10.46 20.91 1.63
C VAL A 215 -11.65 21.01 0.69
N LEU A 216 -12.30 19.89 0.37
CA LEU A 216 -13.57 19.88 -0.37
C LEU A 216 -14.65 20.66 0.37
N ASN A 217 -14.81 20.40 1.66
CA ASN A 217 -15.75 21.13 2.52
C ASN A 217 -15.45 22.63 2.52
N PHE A 218 -14.18 23.02 2.61
CA PHE A 218 -13.78 24.42 2.58
C PHE A 218 -14.08 25.09 1.23
N ALA A 219 -13.69 24.47 0.12
CA ALA A 219 -13.95 24.99 -1.23
C ALA A 219 -15.45 25.02 -1.56
N PHE A 220 -16.20 24.00 -1.13
CA PHE A 220 -17.65 23.92 -1.25
C PHE A 220 -18.32 25.07 -0.47
N LYS A 221 -17.92 25.29 0.79
CA LYS A 221 -18.37 26.43 1.61
C LYS A 221 -18.04 27.77 0.95
N LEU A 222 -16.82 27.93 0.42
CA LEU A 222 -16.38 29.16 -0.22
C LEU A 222 -17.20 29.48 -1.48
N ARG A 223 -17.44 28.47 -2.33
CA ARG A 223 -18.26 28.60 -3.56
C ARG A 223 -19.72 28.92 -3.23
N TYR A 224 -20.33 28.23 -2.27
CA TYR A 224 -21.71 28.51 -1.86
C TYR A 224 -21.87 29.87 -1.19
N ARG A 225 -20.86 30.34 -0.45
CA ARG A 225 -20.82 31.70 0.11
C ARG A 225 -20.79 32.77 -0.98
N GLN A 226 -20.05 32.56 -2.06
CA GLN A 226 -20.02 33.47 -3.22
C GLN A 226 -21.36 33.50 -3.98
N VAL A 227 -22.05 32.36 -4.11
CA VAL A 227 -23.41 32.30 -4.68
C VAL A 227 -24.43 33.04 -3.81
N SER A 228 -24.30 32.96 -2.49
CA SER A 228 -25.15 33.71 -1.54
C SER A 228 -24.94 35.22 -1.67
N ALA A 229 -23.69 35.69 -1.81
CA ALA A 229 -23.39 37.12 -2.01
C ALA A 229 -23.99 37.67 -3.31
N ARG A 230 -24.04 36.86 -4.37
CA ARG A 230 -24.62 37.25 -5.68
C ARG A 230 -26.15 37.33 -5.66
N PHE A 231 -26.83 36.57 -4.80
CA PHE A 231 -28.28 36.64 -4.59
C PHE A 231 -28.72 37.88 -3.79
N HIS A 232 -27.88 38.44 -2.92
CA HIS A 232 -28.18 39.69 -2.20
C HIS A 232 -28.12 40.94 -3.09
N HIS A 233 -27.55 40.84 -4.30
CA HIS A 233 -27.48 41.95 -5.24
C HIS A 233 -28.62 41.97 -6.27
N THR A 234 -29.43 40.91 -6.34
CA THR A 234 -30.59 40.80 -7.23
C THR A 234 -31.82 40.42 -6.42
N GLY A 235 -32.35 41.36 -5.63
CA GLY A 235 -33.54 41.14 -4.83
C GLY A 235 -33.81 42.24 -3.81
N SER A 236 -34.48 43.29 -4.29
CA SER A 236 -35.33 44.28 -3.60
C SER A 236 -35.21 44.41 -2.06
N HIS A 237 -34.92 45.64 -1.64
CA HIS A 237 -35.13 46.15 -0.28
C HIS A 237 -36.48 45.73 0.32
N HIS A 238 -36.42 44.99 1.43
CA HIS A 238 -37.31 45.21 2.56
C HIS A 238 -36.56 44.78 3.83
N PRO A 239 -36.14 45.72 4.71
CA PRO A 239 -35.67 45.34 6.02
C PRO A 239 -36.91 45.04 6.88
N LEU A 240 -36.82 44.07 7.77
CA LEU A 240 -37.04 44.31 9.20
C LEU A 240 -36.87 43.01 10.00
N ASN A 241 -36.06 43.16 11.04
CA ASN A 241 -35.93 42.30 12.21
C ASN A 241 -37.24 41.62 12.60
N LEU A 242 -37.24 40.29 12.67
CA LEU A 242 -38.10 39.58 13.61
C LEU A 242 -37.22 38.69 14.48
N LYS A 243 -37.11 39.08 15.76
CA LYS A 243 -36.49 38.30 16.82
C LYS A 243 -37.19 36.93 16.91
N ALA A 244 -36.38 35.88 17.00
CA ALA A 244 -36.82 34.50 17.17
C ALA A 244 -37.36 34.23 18.59
N THR A 245 -38.49 34.83 18.97
CA THR A 245 -39.01 34.67 20.35
C THR A 245 -40.53 34.47 20.47
N VAL A 246 -41.29 34.33 19.38
CA VAL A 246 -42.70 33.94 19.51
C VAL A 246 -43.04 32.88 18.46
N MET A 247 -42.77 31.62 18.81
CA MET A 247 -43.15 30.46 17.99
C MET A 247 -43.85 29.39 18.85
N SER A 248 -44.59 29.80 19.89
CA SER A 248 -45.49 28.91 20.64
C SER A 248 -46.99 29.22 20.48
N ASP A 249 -47.38 30.45 20.13
CA ASP A 249 -48.79 30.85 20.36
C ASP A 249 -49.66 31.02 19.09
N ALA A 250 -49.15 30.65 17.92
CA ALA A 250 -49.91 30.76 16.66
C ALA A 250 -50.37 29.42 16.08
N PHE A 251 -50.56 28.41 16.93
CA PHE A 251 -51.17 27.12 16.56
C PHE A 251 -52.58 26.97 17.18
N SER A 252 -53.40 28.02 17.10
CA SER A 252 -54.82 27.90 17.40
C SER A 252 -55.63 28.94 16.63
N SER A 253 -55.88 28.66 15.35
CA SER A 253 -57.18 28.88 14.68
C SER A 253 -57.03 28.62 13.18
N HIS A 254 -57.72 27.58 12.75
CA HIS A 254 -57.94 27.17 11.37
C HIS A 254 -58.42 28.34 10.49
N GLU A 255 -57.92 28.40 9.25
CA GLU A 255 -58.67 28.09 8.01
C GLU A 255 -58.25 28.97 6.82
N LYS A 256 -58.11 28.30 5.66
CA LYS A 256 -58.15 28.84 4.30
C LYS A 256 -56.96 29.70 3.85
N LEU A 257 -55.98 29.05 3.24
CA LEU A 257 -55.40 29.40 1.93
C LEU A 257 -54.50 28.24 1.45
N LYS A 258 -55.12 27.16 0.96
CA LYS A 258 -54.43 26.10 0.19
C LYS A 258 -54.09 26.63 -1.20
N GLY A 259 -52.89 26.36 -1.70
CA GLY A 259 -52.70 26.27 -3.15
C GLY A 259 -51.29 26.48 -3.67
N SER A 260 -50.75 27.70 -3.60
CA SER A 260 -49.59 28.05 -4.45
C SER A 260 -48.46 28.80 -3.74
N CYS A 261 -48.69 29.39 -2.58
CA CYS A 261 -47.64 30.14 -1.87
C CYS A 261 -46.71 29.21 -1.05
N GLU A 262 -47.21 28.13 -0.48
CA GLU A 262 -46.42 27.24 0.40
C GLU A 262 -45.32 26.47 -0.33
N PHE A 263 -45.53 26.08 -1.59
CA PHE A 263 -44.53 25.34 -2.37
C PHE A 263 -43.38 26.23 -2.88
N VAL A 264 -43.66 27.51 -3.15
CA VAL A 264 -42.63 28.47 -3.54
C VAL A 264 -41.83 28.90 -2.32
N TRP A 265 -42.51 29.16 -1.19
CA TRP A 265 -41.85 29.53 0.06
C TRP A 265 -41.00 28.41 0.61
N SER A 266 -41.47 27.15 0.59
CA SER A 266 -40.65 26.00 1.02
C SER A 266 -39.39 25.83 0.16
N ARG A 267 -39.48 26.02 -1.17
CA ARG A 267 -38.32 25.98 -2.07
C ARG A 267 -37.33 27.11 -1.78
N TRP A 268 -37.80 28.33 -1.49
CA TRP A 268 -36.94 29.45 -1.13
C TRP A 268 -36.35 29.33 0.28
N VAL A 269 -37.11 28.82 1.25
CA VAL A 269 -36.65 28.54 2.62
C VAL A 269 -35.61 27.44 2.61
N VAL A 270 -35.84 26.33 1.89
CA VAL A 270 -34.86 25.25 1.72
C VAL A 270 -33.62 25.76 0.99
N LYS A 271 -33.77 26.57 -0.06
CA LYS A 271 -32.63 27.18 -0.78
C LYS A 271 -31.86 28.19 0.09
N SER A 272 -32.55 28.99 0.91
CA SER A 272 -31.97 29.93 1.88
C SER A 272 -31.26 29.18 3.01
N TRP A 273 -31.84 28.11 3.53
CA TRP A 273 -31.22 27.24 4.53
C TRP A 273 -29.97 26.54 3.97
N ARG A 274 -30.03 25.99 2.75
CA ARG A 274 -28.86 25.37 2.08
C ARG A 274 -27.72 26.37 1.85
N THR A 275 -28.03 27.63 1.53
CA THR A 275 -27.00 28.66 1.33
C THR A 275 -26.40 29.17 2.65
N LYS A 276 -27.19 29.27 3.72
CA LYS A 276 -26.73 29.71 5.05
C LYS A 276 -26.12 28.59 5.89
N ASN A 277 -26.45 27.32 5.61
CA ASN A 277 -25.99 26.16 6.37
C ASN A 277 -25.50 25.02 5.44
N PRO A 278 -24.39 25.23 4.69
CA PRO A 278 -23.83 24.23 3.79
C PRO A 278 -23.35 22.98 4.54
N ALA A 279 -22.91 23.10 5.80
CA ALA A 279 -22.50 21.97 6.62
C ALA A 279 -23.69 21.09 7.04
N GLY A 280 -24.80 21.71 7.44
CA GLY A 280 -26.05 21.00 7.72
C GLY A 280 -26.62 20.28 6.50
N MET A 281 -26.49 20.87 5.31
CA MET A 281 -26.89 20.22 4.05
C MET A 281 -26.06 18.97 3.75
N LEU A 282 -24.73 19.04 3.86
CA LEU A 282 -23.85 17.89 3.62
C LEU A 282 -24.12 16.74 4.60
N GLY A 283 -24.39 17.07 5.87
CA GLY A 283 -24.77 16.09 6.89
C GLY A 283 -26.16 15.48 6.66
N ALA A 284 -27.16 16.30 6.33
CA ALA A 284 -28.54 15.86 6.13
C ALA A 284 -28.71 14.96 4.90
N TYR A 285 -27.99 15.26 3.81
CA TYR A 285 -28.07 14.49 2.56
C TYR A 285 -26.97 13.42 2.43
N LYS A 286 -26.14 13.23 3.46
CA LYS A 286 -24.97 12.31 3.43
C LYS A 286 -24.17 12.43 2.13
N MET A 287 -23.98 13.65 1.66
CA MET A 287 -23.36 13.91 0.36
C MET A 287 -21.86 13.63 0.44
N ASP A 288 -21.39 12.60 -0.25
CA ASP A 288 -19.96 12.38 -0.45
C ASP A 288 -19.45 13.37 -1.51
N LEU A 289 -18.82 14.44 -1.02
CA LEU A 289 -18.23 15.46 -1.89
C LEU A 289 -17.17 14.88 -2.83
N GLN A 290 -16.49 13.78 -2.50
CA GLN A 290 -15.53 13.16 -3.40
C GLN A 290 -16.22 12.52 -4.61
N GLN A 291 -17.31 11.78 -4.38
CA GLN A 291 -18.10 11.17 -5.46
C GLN A 291 -18.76 12.25 -6.34
N ILE A 292 -19.28 13.31 -5.73
CA ILE A 292 -20.01 14.38 -6.44
C ILE A 292 -19.06 15.29 -7.23
N THR A 293 -17.77 15.38 -6.85
CA THR A 293 -16.85 16.33 -7.50
C THR A 293 -15.97 15.75 -8.59
N GLU A 294 -15.85 14.43 -8.78
CA GLU A 294 -15.03 13.74 -9.81
C GLU A 294 -13.67 14.40 -10.17
N LYS A 295 -13.12 15.28 -9.33
CA LYS A 295 -12.15 16.26 -9.84
C LYS A 295 -10.72 15.77 -9.73
N LYS A 296 -10.21 15.40 -10.90
CA LYS A 296 -8.80 15.38 -11.28
C LYS A 296 -8.17 16.74 -10.96
N TRP A 297 -7.05 16.79 -10.23
CA TRP A 297 -6.37 18.05 -9.91
C TRP A 297 -5.84 18.73 -11.19
N PRO A 298 -5.88 20.07 -11.27
CA PRO A 298 -5.23 20.78 -12.37
C PRO A 298 -3.73 20.45 -12.43
N LYS A 299 -3.19 20.27 -13.65
CA LYS A 299 -1.77 19.92 -13.88
C LYS A 299 -0.78 20.79 -13.08
N PRO A 300 -0.92 22.13 -13.01
CA PRO A 300 0.03 22.96 -12.25
C PRO A 300 0.08 22.64 -10.75
N VAL A 301 -1.04 22.19 -10.17
CA VAL A 301 -1.08 21.85 -8.75
C VAL A 301 -0.47 20.47 -8.49
N LEU A 302 -0.69 19.52 -9.41
CA LEU A 302 -0.01 18.23 -9.37
C LEU A 302 1.50 18.41 -9.48
N GLU A 303 1.96 19.23 -10.43
CA GLU A 303 3.37 19.59 -10.60
C GLU A 303 3.94 20.24 -9.33
N PHE A 304 3.19 21.15 -8.67
CA PHE A 304 3.63 21.76 -7.42
C PHE A 304 3.77 20.75 -6.27
N ILE A 305 2.76 19.90 -6.04
CA ILE A 305 2.79 18.84 -5.02
C ILE A 305 3.95 17.87 -5.30
N PHE A 306 4.13 17.52 -6.57
CA PHE A 306 5.20 16.66 -7.02
C PHE A 306 6.58 17.29 -6.73
N LYS A 307 6.78 18.56 -7.09
CA LYS A 307 7.99 19.33 -6.77
C LYS A 307 8.26 19.37 -5.27
N LEU A 308 7.23 19.51 -4.42
CA LEU A 308 7.38 19.47 -2.96
C LEU A 308 7.83 18.10 -2.45
N LYS A 309 7.31 16.99 -3.00
CA LYS A 309 7.81 15.64 -2.68
C LYS A 309 9.28 15.48 -3.06
N PHE A 310 9.69 16.02 -4.21
CA PHE A 310 11.08 15.99 -4.65
C PHE A 310 12.03 16.86 -3.81
N ARG A 311 11.55 17.98 -3.24
CA ARG A 311 12.34 18.74 -2.24
C ARG A 311 12.72 17.91 -1.02
N ARG A 312 11.81 17.03 -0.54
CA ARG A 312 12.13 16.10 0.56
C ARG A 312 13.12 15.02 0.13
N ALA A 313 13.00 14.51 -1.10
CA ALA A 313 13.95 13.55 -1.65
C ALA A 313 15.35 14.17 -1.83
N ALA A 314 15.44 15.42 -2.29
CA ALA A 314 16.71 16.16 -2.39
C ALA A 314 17.43 16.30 -1.05
N LYS A 315 16.69 16.50 0.06
CA LYS A 315 17.29 16.49 1.41
C LYS A 315 17.93 15.15 1.75
N LYS A 316 17.32 14.03 1.33
CA LYS A 316 17.89 12.70 1.55
C LYS A 316 19.15 12.49 0.71
N VAL A 317 19.14 12.90 -0.56
CA VAL A 317 20.32 12.84 -1.43
C VAL A 317 21.48 13.65 -0.84
N ARG A 318 21.20 14.82 -0.27
CA ARG A 318 22.21 15.61 0.45
C ARG A 318 22.70 14.90 1.73
N ALA A 319 21.81 14.31 2.51
CA ALA A 319 22.17 13.58 3.73
C ALA A 319 22.99 12.31 3.45
N HIS A 320 22.80 11.70 2.28
CA HIS A 320 23.56 10.55 1.80
C HIS A 320 25.00 10.91 1.40
N GLY A 321 25.29 12.19 1.12
CA GLY A 321 26.61 12.67 0.69
C GLY A 321 26.62 13.09 -0.78
N ILE A 322 26.02 12.32 -1.69
CA ILE A 322 26.02 12.64 -3.13
C ILE A 322 25.52 14.06 -3.41
N GLY A 323 24.48 14.52 -2.71
CA GLY A 323 23.92 15.85 -2.92
C GLY A 323 24.76 17.03 -2.38
N VAL A 324 25.94 16.80 -1.81
CA VAL A 324 26.86 17.87 -1.39
C VAL A 324 27.91 18.22 -2.44
N HIS A 325 28.09 17.37 -3.45
CA HIS A 325 29.06 17.55 -4.54
C HIS A 325 28.53 18.51 -5.61
N LYS A 326 29.44 18.96 -6.50
CA LYS A 326 29.06 19.76 -7.66
C LYS A 326 28.32 18.91 -8.69
N PRO A 327 27.40 19.49 -9.48
CA PRO A 327 26.72 18.78 -10.56
C PRO A 327 27.66 17.99 -11.48
N GLU A 328 28.77 18.61 -11.87
CA GLU A 328 29.75 18.05 -12.80
C GLU A 328 30.48 16.85 -12.19
N GLU A 329 30.83 16.94 -10.89
CA GLU A 329 31.44 15.83 -10.13
C GLU A 329 30.47 14.64 -10.02
N ILE A 330 29.18 14.90 -9.83
CA ILE A 330 28.14 13.86 -9.72
C ILE A 330 27.93 13.16 -11.07
N GLU A 331 28.03 13.89 -12.17
CA GLU A 331 28.00 13.30 -13.52
C GLU A 331 29.22 12.41 -13.77
N GLU A 332 30.41 12.87 -13.38
CA GLU A 332 31.65 12.08 -13.46
C GLU A 332 31.57 10.79 -12.62
N PHE A 333 30.99 10.86 -11.42
CA PHE A 333 30.71 9.67 -10.61
C PHE A 333 29.84 8.65 -11.35
N GLY A 334 28.79 9.12 -12.02
CA GLY A 334 27.93 8.28 -12.84
C GLY A 334 28.66 7.65 -14.03
N HIS A 335 29.49 8.42 -14.72
CA HIS A 335 30.30 7.91 -15.84
C HIS A 335 31.29 6.84 -15.37
N ASN A 336 31.99 7.08 -14.25
CA ASN A 336 32.93 6.13 -13.67
C ASN A 336 32.24 4.83 -13.23
N ASP A 337 31.07 4.92 -12.59
CA ASP A 337 30.29 3.73 -12.20
C ASP A 337 29.89 2.90 -13.44
N LEU A 338 29.45 3.56 -14.51
CA LEU A 338 29.09 2.89 -15.77
C LEU A 338 30.31 2.24 -16.42
N THR A 339 31.46 2.93 -16.46
CA THR A 339 32.70 2.36 -16.99
C THR A 339 33.13 1.13 -16.19
N VAL A 340 33.12 1.18 -14.86
CA VAL A 340 33.46 0.03 -14.02
C VAL A 340 32.54 -1.16 -14.27
N LEU A 341 31.23 -0.93 -14.43
CA LEU A 341 30.28 -2.00 -14.76
C LEU A 341 30.53 -2.56 -16.17
N SER A 342 30.83 -1.69 -17.13
CA SER A 342 31.13 -2.06 -18.52
C SER A 342 32.40 -2.90 -18.59
N ASP A 343 33.47 -2.51 -17.90
CA ASP A 343 34.74 -3.24 -17.82
C ASP A 343 34.56 -4.59 -17.11
N LEU A 344 33.80 -4.61 -16.01
CA LEU A 344 33.54 -5.84 -15.26
C LEU A 344 32.71 -6.82 -16.09
N LEU A 345 31.73 -6.35 -16.87
CA LEU A 345 30.97 -7.19 -17.79
C LEU A 345 31.86 -7.69 -18.93
N GLY A 346 32.63 -6.80 -19.57
CA GLY A 346 33.44 -7.09 -20.75
C GLY A 346 32.56 -7.68 -21.86
N ASP A 347 33.03 -8.78 -22.46
CA ASP A 347 32.32 -9.52 -23.52
C ASP A 347 31.36 -10.62 -22.98
N LYS A 348 31.20 -10.71 -21.65
CA LYS A 348 30.37 -11.76 -21.04
C LYS A 348 28.89 -11.45 -21.24
N GLN A 349 28.07 -12.51 -21.29
CA GLN A 349 26.62 -12.34 -21.33
C GLN A 349 26.08 -11.74 -20.02
N PHE A 350 26.59 -12.25 -18.90
CA PHE A 350 26.28 -11.86 -17.53
C PHE A 350 27.58 -11.70 -16.73
N PHE A 351 27.53 -11.04 -15.57
CA PHE A 351 28.74 -10.67 -14.81
C PHE A 351 29.62 -11.86 -14.41
N PHE A 352 29.03 -13.05 -14.19
CA PHE A 352 29.75 -14.25 -13.76
C PHE A 352 29.64 -15.45 -14.72
N GLY A 353 29.19 -15.24 -15.97
CA GLY A 353 29.15 -16.30 -16.99
C GLY A 353 27.91 -16.24 -17.88
N ASP A 354 27.35 -17.40 -18.19
CA ASP A 354 26.24 -17.56 -19.15
C ASP A 354 24.85 -17.54 -18.49
N ASN A 355 24.79 -17.66 -17.17
CA ASN A 355 23.54 -17.58 -16.40
C ASN A 355 23.51 -16.32 -15.53
N PRO A 356 22.33 -15.67 -15.41
CA PRO A 356 22.19 -14.49 -14.57
C PRO A 356 22.37 -14.87 -13.09
N SER A 357 23.12 -14.05 -12.38
CA SER A 357 23.26 -14.05 -10.92
C SER A 357 22.39 -12.96 -10.28
N THR A 358 22.35 -12.90 -8.95
CA THR A 358 21.68 -11.79 -8.24
C THR A 358 22.29 -10.43 -8.59
N LEU A 359 23.59 -10.37 -8.88
CA LEU A 359 24.26 -9.14 -9.33
C LEU A 359 23.66 -8.64 -10.65
N ASP A 360 23.40 -9.54 -11.60
CA ASP A 360 22.81 -9.19 -12.89
C ASP A 360 21.42 -8.59 -12.72
N VAL A 361 20.61 -9.15 -11.81
CA VAL A 361 19.29 -8.61 -11.47
C VAL A 361 19.39 -7.21 -10.87
N VAL A 362 20.33 -6.99 -9.95
CA VAL A 362 20.57 -5.68 -9.32
C VAL A 362 21.05 -4.65 -10.35
N ALA A 363 22.01 -5.03 -11.19
CA ALA A 363 22.56 -4.18 -12.23
C ALA A 363 21.49 -3.79 -13.25
N PHE A 364 20.73 -4.77 -13.77
CA PHE A 364 19.61 -4.52 -14.68
C PHE A 364 18.62 -3.54 -14.08
N ALA A 365 18.18 -3.76 -12.84
CA ALA A 365 17.14 -2.96 -12.24
C ALA A 365 17.51 -1.47 -12.08
N ASN A 366 18.80 -1.18 -11.90
CA ASN A 366 19.34 0.17 -11.81
C ASN A 366 19.67 0.76 -13.18
N LEU A 367 20.34 0.02 -14.06
CA LEU A 367 20.70 0.47 -15.41
C LEU A 367 19.46 0.71 -16.28
N ALA A 368 18.40 -0.11 -16.13
CA ALA A 368 17.12 0.05 -16.80
C ALA A 368 16.47 1.42 -16.55
N GLN A 369 16.72 2.05 -15.39
CA GLN A 369 16.21 3.40 -15.08
C GLN A 369 16.80 4.48 -16.01
N VAL A 370 17.96 4.19 -16.60
CA VAL A 370 18.69 5.06 -17.52
C VAL A 370 18.50 4.59 -18.97
N ALA A 371 18.58 3.29 -19.24
CA ALA A 371 18.54 2.73 -20.59
C ALA A 371 17.16 2.85 -21.26
N PHE A 372 16.06 2.66 -20.53
CA PHE A 372 14.72 2.57 -21.10
C PHE A 372 13.86 3.82 -20.92
N MET A 373 14.44 4.94 -20.49
CA MET A 373 13.70 6.19 -20.45
C MET A 373 13.38 6.73 -21.85
N ASP A 374 12.41 7.63 -21.95
CA ASP A 374 12.08 8.31 -23.20
C ASP A 374 13.31 8.98 -23.83
N LYS A 375 13.58 8.66 -25.10
CA LYS A 375 14.70 9.16 -25.88
C LYS A 375 14.60 10.68 -26.15
N GLU A 376 13.41 11.25 -26.10
CA GLU A 376 13.19 12.69 -26.27
C GLU A 376 13.80 13.54 -25.15
N VAL A 377 14.05 12.96 -23.98
CA VAL A 377 14.69 13.65 -22.86
C VAL A 377 16.20 13.48 -22.98
N SER A 378 16.96 14.56 -23.10
CA SER A 378 18.42 14.51 -23.01
C SER A 378 18.85 14.17 -21.59
N TYR A 379 19.79 13.23 -21.46
CA TYR A 379 20.35 12.85 -20.17
C TYR A 379 21.77 12.30 -20.35
N SER A 380 22.76 13.04 -19.83
CA SER A 380 24.19 12.75 -19.98
C SER A 380 24.56 11.30 -19.67
N LEU A 381 24.04 10.72 -18.58
CA LEU A 381 24.37 9.33 -18.22
C LEU A 381 23.85 8.31 -19.24
N ARG A 382 22.69 8.55 -19.87
CA ARG A 382 22.19 7.64 -20.92
C ARG A 382 23.02 7.78 -22.18
N ASP A 383 23.35 9.01 -22.54
CA ASP A 383 24.13 9.29 -23.75
C ASP A 383 25.55 8.69 -23.58
N TRP A 384 26.18 8.87 -22.43
CA TRP A 384 27.45 8.20 -22.07
C TRP A 384 27.36 6.68 -22.10
N MET A 385 26.31 6.10 -21.50
CA MET A 385 26.08 4.65 -21.50
C MET A 385 25.95 4.10 -22.93
N THR A 386 25.32 4.86 -23.83
CA THR A 386 25.11 4.45 -25.23
C THR A 386 26.40 4.57 -26.05
N GLU A 387 27.18 5.62 -25.82
CA GLU A 387 28.39 5.93 -26.60
C GLU A 387 29.63 5.14 -26.13
N ASN A 388 29.79 4.96 -24.82
CA ASN A 388 31.01 4.41 -24.23
C ASN A 388 30.80 3.03 -23.58
N CYS A 389 29.56 2.62 -23.32
CA CYS A 389 29.25 1.38 -22.60
C CYS A 389 28.14 0.57 -23.30
N SER A 390 28.24 0.41 -24.63
CA SER A 390 27.22 -0.27 -25.43
C SER A 390 26.92 -1.70 -24.97
N ASN A 391 27.93 -2.41 -24.44
CA ASN A 391 27.76 -3.74 -23.84
C ASN A 391 26.76 -3.75 -22.66
N LEU A 392 26.65 -2.67 -21.89
CA LEU A 392 25.66 -2.52 -20.82
C LEU A 392 24.24 -2.29 -21.37
N VAL A 393 24.11 -1.61 -22.51
CA VAL A 393 22.82 -1.45 -23.19
C VAL A 393 22.33 -2.79 -23.71
N GLU A 394 23.22 -3.56 -24.35
CA GLU A 394 22.91 -4.91 -24.80
C GLU A 394 22.57 -5.84 -23.63
N PHE A 395 23.32 -5.75 -22.52
CA PHE A 395 23.00 -6.45 -21.28
C PHE A 395 21.59 -6.16 -20.77
N CYS A 396 21.19 -4.87 -20.77
CA CYS A 396 19.84 -4.49 -20.38
C CYS A 396 18.78 -5.10 -21.30
N ASN A 397 19.02 -5.11 -22.62
CA ASN A 397 18.10 -5.71 -23.58
C ASN A 397 17.98 -7.23 -23.38
N ARG A 398 19.10 -7.94 -23.15
CA ARG A 398 19.09 -9.39 -22.88
C ARG A 398 18.23 -9.75 -21.67
N ILE A 399 18.38 -9.04 -20.55
CA ILE A 399 17.56 -9.30 -19.35
C ILE A 399 16.11 -8.90 -19.56
N LYS A 400 15.85 -7.78 -20.26
CA LYS A 400 14.49 -7.39 -20.66
C LYS A 400 13.81 -8.52 -21.43
N GLU A 401 14.45 -9.03 -22.47
CA GLU A 401 13.89 -10.09 -23.32
C GLU A 401 13.69 -11.40 -22.55
N ARG A 402 14.62 -11.77 -21.67
CA ARG A 402 14.55 -13.01 -20.89
C ARG A 402 13.53 -12.97 -19.76
N ALA A 403 13.45 -11.87 -19.01
CA ALA A 403 12.57 -11.75 -17.85
C ALA A 403 11.18 -11.18 -18.19
N PHE A 404 11.07 -10.38 -19.25
CA PHE A 404 9.86 -9.63 -19.60
C PHE A 404 9.52 -9.77 -21.08
N PRO A 405 9.15 -10.99 -21.54
CA PRO A 405 8.68 -11.18 -22.92
C PRO A 405 7.42 -10.35 -23.24
N ASP A 406 6.66 -9.97 -22.20
CA ASP A 406 5.46 -9.14 -22.20
C ASP A 406 5.73 -7.65 -21.93
N TRP A 407 6.98 -7.18 -22.03
CA TRP A 407 7.36 -5.80 -21.67
C TRP A 407 6.52 -4.74 -22.37
N ASP A 408 6.33 -4.87 -23.68
CA ASP A 408 5.62 -3.86 -24.47
C ASP A 408 4.12 -3.90 -24.18
N GLU A 409 3.53 -5.08 -23.96
CA GLU A 409 2.13 -5.22 -23.52
C GLU A 409 1.91 -4.53 -22.17
N MET A 410 2.77 -4.80 -21.18
CA MET A 410 2.72 -4.16 -19.86
C MET A 410 2.82 -2.65 -19.94
N CYS A 411 3.79 -2.14 -20.70
CA CYS A 411 4.03 -0.71 -20.79
C CYS A 411 2.87 0.00 -21.51
N ASN A 412 2.29 -0.62 -22.54
CA ASN A 412 1.18 -0.02 -23.29
C ASN A 412 -0.15 -0.09 -22.54
N THR A 413 -0.48 -1.23 -21.93
CA THR A 413 -1.76 -1.45 -21.23
C THR A 413 -1.74 -0.96 -19.79
N LEU A 414 -0.54 -0.77 -19.22
CA LEU A 414 -0.32 -0.51 -17.79
C LEU A 414 -0.86 -1.63 -16.89
N ASP A 415 -0.98 -2.85 -17.42
CA ASP A 415 -1.37 -4.02 -16.66
C ASP A 415 -0.27 -4.44 -15.67
N LEU A 416 -0.69 -4.75 -14.45
CA LEU A 416 0.19 -5.23 -13.39
C LEU A 416 0.52 -6.72 -13.54
N ASN A 417 -0.37 -7.50 -14.16
CA ASN A 417 -0.31 -8.98 -14.18
C ASN A 417 -0.48 -9.57 -15.59
N SER A 418 0.12 -8.96 -16.61
CA SER A 418 0.11 -9.49 -17.99
C SER A 418 0.73 -10.90 -18.11
N HIS A 419 1.63 -11.27 -17.20
CA HIS A 419 2.24 -12.60 -17.15
C HIS A 419 1.28 -13.69 -16.65
N ILE A 420 0.13 -13.31 -16.06
CA ILE A 420 -0.89 -14.27 -15.61
C ILE A 420 -1.90 -14.45 -16.75
N PRO A 421 -2.08 -15.67 -17.28
CA PRO A 421 -3.09 -15.93 -18.30
C PRO A 421 -4.47 -15.50 -17.78
N LYS A 422 -5.07 -14.51 -18.45
CA LYS A 422 -6.41 -14.07 -18.10
C LYS A 422 -7.42 -15.14 -18.53
N PRO A 423 -8.45 -15.43 -17.72
CA PRO A 423 -9.57 -16.24 -18.20
C PRO A 423 -10.16 -15.56 -19.45
N PRO A 424 -10.67 -16.34 -20.42
CA PRO A 424 -11.29 -15.78 -21.62
C PRO A 424 -12.32 -14.72 -21.20
N PRO A 425 -12.35 -13.55 -21.85
CA PRO A 425 -13.32 -12.51 -21.51
C PRO A 425 -14.71 -13.12 -21.56
N GLU A 426 -15.45 -13.04 -20.45
CA GLU A 426 -16.90 -13.27 -20.49
C GLU A 426 -17.45 -12.33 -21.57
N GLU A 427 -17.98 -12.90 -22.65
CA GLU A 427 -18.67 -12.14 -23.67
C GLU A 427 -19.73 -11.31 -22.96
N LYS A 428 -19.57 -9.98 -23.04
CA LYS A 428 -20.68 -9.09 -22.74
C LYS A 428 -21.78 -9.47 -23.71
N VAL A 429 -22.79 -10.18 -23.20
CA VAL A 429 -24.07 -10.35 -23.89
C VAL A 429 -24.52 -8.95 -24.27
N GLU A 430 -24.40 -8.61 -25.55
CA GLU A 430 -24.98 -7.40 -26.10
C GLU A 430 -26.48 -7.42 -25.75
N GLU A 431 -26.96 -6.34 -25.14
CA GLU A 431 -28.39 -6.19 -24.88
C GLU A 431 -29.14 -6.38 -26.21
N PRO A 432 -30.20 -7.21 -26.26
CA PRO A 432 -30.91 -7.45 -27.50
C PRO A 432 -31.54 -6.14 -27.98
N THR A 433 -31.34 -5.84 -29.26
CA THR A 433 -31.96 -4.74 -29.98
C THR A 433 -33.48 -4.74 -29.82
N ALA A 434 -34.06 -3.54 -29.83
CA ALA A 434 -35.45 -3.24 -29.47
C ALA A 434 -36.51 -4.09 -30.21
N GLU A 435 -36.21 -4.61 -31.40
CA GLU A 435 -37.12 -5.47 -32.16
C GLU A 435 -37.32 -6.86 -31.54
N LYS A 436 -36.32 -7.42 -30.82
CA LYS A 436 -36.47 -8.69 -30.10
C LYS A 436 -37.15 -8.56 -28.74
N LYS A 437 -37.31 -7.33 -28.21
CA LYS A 437 -38.10 -7.10 -26.99
C LYS A 437 -39.59 -7.13 -27.27
N GLU A 438 -40.06 -6.61 -28.40
CA GLU A 438 -41.50 -6.65 -28.73
C GLU A 438 -42.02 -8.08 -28.99
N GLU A 439 -41.21 -8.95 -29.59
CA GLU A 439 -41.59 -10.35 -29.81
C GLU A 439 -41.65 -11.15 -28.50
N LYS A 440 -40.68 -10.95 -27.59
CA LYS A 440 -40.68 -11.59 -26.26
C LYS A 440 -41.81 -11.11 -25.36
N THR A 441 -42.17 -9.82 -25.42
CA THR A 441 -43.24 -9.26 -24.59
C THR A 441 -44.61 -9.83 -25.00
N LYS A 442 -44.83 -10.07 -26.31
CA LYS A 442 -46.06 -10.72 -26.81
C LYS A 442 -46.14 -12.22 -26.48
N GLU A 443 -45.00 -12.92 -26.41
CA GLU A 443 -44.97 -14.33 -25.98
C GLU A 443 -45.15 -14.48 -24.47
N GLU A 444 -44.61 -13.56 -23.66
CA GLU A 444 -44.81 -13.56 -22.20
C GLU A 444 -46.23 -13.15 -21.80
N GLU A 445 -46.85 -12.16 -22.46
CA GLU A 445 -48.27 -11.81 -22.21
C GLU A 445 -49.23 -12.98 -22.56
N LYS A 446 -48.95 -13.74 -23.63
CA LYS A 446 -49.75 -14.94 -23.97
C LYS A 446 -49.55 -16.11 -23.00
N LYS A 447 -48.41 -16.18 -22.30
CA LYS A 447 -48.17 -17.20 -21.29
C LYS A 447 -48.82 -16.85 -19.96
N GLU A 448 -48.77 -15.58 -19.55
CA GLU A 448 -49.45 -15.13 -18.32
C GLU A 448 -50.98 -15.18 -18.41
N GLU A 449 -51.56 -14.97 -19.60
CA GLU A 449 -53.01 -15.15 -19.78
C GLU A 449 -53.45 -16.62 -19.69
N LYS A 450 -52.58 -17.54 -20.12
CA LYS A 450 -52.85 -18.99 -20.08
C LYS A 450 -52.69 -19.59 -18.68
N ASP A 451 -51.67 -19.13 -17.94
CA ASP A 451 -51.44 -19.57 -16.56
C ASP A 451 -52.51 -19.05 -15.58
N LYS A 452 -53.16 -17.90 -15.89
CA LYS A 452 -54.29 -17.38 -15.09
C LYS A 452 -55.58 -18.19 -15.29
N ASP A 453 -55.89 -18.67 -16.50
CA ASP A 453 -57.07 -19.51 -16.76
C ASP A 453 -56.94 -20.92 -16.14
N ASP A 454 -55.72 -21.47 -16.11
CA ASP A 454 -55.44 -22.77 -15.47
C ASP A 454 -55.47 -22.67 -13.93
N THR A 455 -55.04 -21.54 -13.35
CA THR A 455 -55.08 -21.31 -11.89
C THR A 455 -56.52 -21.10 -11.37
N GLU A 456 -57.41 -20.48 -12.16
CA GLU A 456 -58.83 -20.31 -11.77
C GLU A 456 -59.61 -21.63 -11.80
N LYS A 457 -59.29 -22.53 -12.75
CA LYS A 457 -59.87 -23.89 -12.80
C LYS A 457 -59.39 -24.80 -11.67
N GLU A 458 -58.13 -24.73 -11.26
CA GLU A 458 -57.62 -25.52 -10.12
C GLU A 458 -58.19 -25.05 -8.78
N LYS A 459 -58.52 -23.76 -8.63
CA LYS A 459 -59.12 -23.23 -7.40
C LYS A 459 -60.58 -23.65 -7.25
N ALA A 460 -61.34 -23.66 -8.36
CA ALA A 460 -62.73 -24.12 -8.36
C ALA A 460 -62.87 -25.63 -8.03
N GLN A 461 -61.92 -26.47 -8.44
CA GLN A 461 -61.92 -27.91 -8.12
C GLN A 461 -61.47 -28.22 -6.67
N LYS A 462 -60.79 -27.29 -6.02
CA LYS A 462 -60.32 -27.48 -4.63
C LYS A 462 -61.39 -27.11 -3.61
N ASP A 463 -62.21 -26.10 -3.91
CA ASP A 463 -63.31 -25.67 -3.04
C ASP A 463 -64.51 -26.64 -3.06
N GLU A 464 -64.75 -27.41 -4.14
CA GLU A 464 -65.75 -28.50 -4.14
C GLU A 464 -65.31 -29.73 -3.34
N LYS A 465 -63.99 -29.97 -3.18
CA LYS A 465 -63.45 -31.16 -2.49
C LYS A 465 -63.23 -30.98 -0.99
N GLU A 466 -63.24 -29.76 -0.49
CA GLU A 466 -63.21 -29.47 0.96
C GLU A 466 -64.62 -29.41 1.57
N GLY A 467 -65.66 -29.10 0.79
CA GLY A 467 -67.06 -29.19 1.25
C GLY A 467 -67.55 -30.62 1.52
N GLU A 468 -67.09 -31.60 0.73
CA GLU A 468 -67.53 -33.01 0.87
C GLU A 468 -66.82 -33.76 2.03
N LYS A 469 -65.74 -33.19 2.60
CA LYS A 469 -65.00 -33.78 3.72
C LYS A 469 -65.47 -33.34 5.11
N ASP A 470 -66.14 -32.20 5.21
CA ASP A 470 -66.68 -31.71 6.49
C ASP A 470 -68.05 -32.33 6.83
N ASP A 471 -68.83 -32.76 5.83
CA ASP A 471 -70.11 -33.46 6.07
C ASP A 471 -69.94 -34.92 6.52
N ASN A 472 -68.85 -35.59 6.12
CA ASN A 472 -68.59 -36.98 6.53
C ASN A 472 -67.96 -37.09 7.93
N LYS A 473 -67.34 -36.02 8.44
CA LYS A 473 -66.75 -35.98 9.79
C LYS A 473 -67.78 -35.66 10.89
N LYS A 474 -68.92 -35.07 10.52
CA LYS A 474 -70.04 -34.79 11.43
C LYS A 474 -71.05 -35.94 11.56
N ALA A 475 -70.97 -36.94 10.68
CA ALA A 475 -71.75 -38.17 10.77
C ALA A 475 -71.07 -39.23 11.69
N GLU A 476 -69.74 -39.34 11.68
CA GLU A 476 -68.99 -40.30 12.53
C GLU A 476 -68.88 -39.89 14.02
N GLU A 477 -69.04 -38.61 14.36
CA GLU A 477 -69.06 -38.15 15.76
C GLU A 477 -70.43 -38.31 16.44
N LYS A 478 -71.52 -38.56 15.68
CA LYS A 478 -72.85 -38.83 16.24
C LYS A 478 -73.11 -40.31 16.55
N GLU A 479 -72.41 -41.25 15.90
CA GLU A 479 -72.53 -42.69 16.23
C GLU A 479 -71.66 -43.12 17.42
N LYS A 480 -70.67 -42.32 17.83
CA LYS A 480 -69.81 -42.65 19.00
C LYS A 480 -70.33 -42.10 20.34
N GLU A 481 -71.40 -41.31 20.33
CA GLU A 481 -72.04 -40.80 21.56
C GLU A 481 -73.27 -41.61 22.00
N GLU A 482 -73.80 -42.52 21.15
CA GLU A 482 -74.91 -43.42 21.52
C GLU A 482 -74.51 -44.82 22.03
N GLU A 483 -73.23 -45.22 21.93
CA GLU A 483 -72.75 -46.49 22.55
C GLU A 483 -72.23 -46.33 24.00
N LYS A 484 -72.57 -45.20 24.65
CA LYS A 484 -72.37 -44.98 26.08
C LYS A 484 -73.66 -44.61 26.84
N LYS A 485 -74.80 -45.13 26.37
CA LYS A 485 -76.02 -45.27 27.16
C LYS A 485 -76.76 -46.57 26.87
#